data_AF-A0A536T0Q1-F1
#
_entry.id   AF-A0A536T0Q1-F1
#
_cell.length_a   1.000
_cell.length_b   1.000
_cell.length_c   1.000
_cell.angle_alpha   90.00
_cell.angle_beta   90.00
_cell.angle_gamma   90.00
#
_symmetry.space_group_name_H-M   'P 1'
#
loop_
_entity.id
_entity.type
_entity.pdbx_description
1 polymer ?
#
loop_
_entity_poly.entity_id
_entity_poly.type
_entity_poly.pdbx_seq_one_letter_code
_entity_poly.pdbx_strand_id
1 'polypeptide(L)' 'NDPPIRAIYVYNSNPVAVAPESAKVVAGFSREDLFCVVHDVFLTDTADYADIVLPATTQLEHLDVHS' A
#
# COMPACT_ATOMS: atom_id res chain seq x y z
N ASN A 1 16.36 19.74 5.52
CA ASN A 1 14.90 19.94 5.49
C ASN A 1 14.28 18.72 4.86
N ASP A 2 13.66 17.87 5.67
CA ASP A 2 13.08 16.59 5.23
C ASP A 2 11.54 16.71 5.31
N PRO A 3 10.87 17.12 4.21
CA PRO A 3 9.44 17.40 4.24
C PRO A 3 8.64 16.10 4.42
N PRO A 4 7.52 16.13 5.15
CA PRO A 4 6.73 14.94 5.39
C PRO A 4 6.09 14.41 4.10
N ILE A 5 6.08 13.09 3.94
CA ILE A 5 5.26 12.43 2.92
C ILE A 5 3.78 12.62 3.28
N ARG A 6 2.99 13.04 2.28
CA ARG A 6 1.56 13.35 2.42
C ARG A 6 0.65 12.44 1.59
N ALA A 7 1.22 11.66 0.67
CA ALA A 7 0.47 10.69 -0.11
C ALA A 7 1.32 9.45 -0.40
N ILE A 8 0.68 8.28 -0.43
CA ILE A 8 1.32 7.01 -0.79
C ILE A 8 0.37 6.14 -1.62
N TYR A 9 0.93 5.44 -2.60
CA TYR A 9 0.23 4.47 -3.43
C TYR A 9 0.90 3.11 -3.26
N VAL A 10 0.16 2.15 -2.70
CA VAL A 10 0.64 0.79 -2.46
C VAL A 10 0.09 -0.11 -3.57
N TYR A 11 0.99 -0.70 -4.34
CA TYR A 11 0.65 -1.57 -5.47
C TYR A 11 1.07 -3.01 -5.19
N ASN A 12 0.10 -3.92 -5.13
CA ASN A 12 0.31 -5.37 -4.96
C ASN A 12 1.36 -5.71 -3.89
N SER A 13 1.22 -5.08 -2.71
CA SER A 13 2.17 -5.22 -1.61
C SER A 13 1.47 -5.01 -0.27
N ASN A 14 2.00 -5.62 0.79
CA ASN A 14 1.50 -5.48 2.15
C ASN A 14 2.61 -4.95 3.09
N PRO A 15 3.04 -3.68 2.96
CA PRO A 15 4.10 -3.10 3.78
C PRO A 15 3.84 -3.19 5.28
N VAL A 16 2.59 -3.08 5.74
CA VAL A 16 2.25 -3.22 7.16
C VAL A 16 2.67 -4.58 7.72
N ALA A 17 2.55 -5.65 6.94
CA ALA A 17 2.95 -6.98 7.36
C ALA A 17 4.42 -7.31 7.08
N VAL A 18 4.97 -6.84 5.95
CA VAL A 18 6.27 -7.35 5.45
C VAL A 18 7.45 -6.43 5.70
N ALA A 19 7.22 -5.12 5.91
CA ALA A 19 8.32 -4.19 6.09
C ALA A 19 8.94 -4.35 7.50
N PRO A 20 10.29 -4.23 7.61
CA PRO A 20 10.97 -4.23 8.89
C PRO A 20 10.51 -3.03 9.73
N GLU A 21 10.69 -3.11 11.05
CA GLU A 21 10.24 -2.07 11.99
C GLU A 21 8.72 -1.84 11.92
N SER A 22 7.92 -2.92 11.93
CA SER A 22 6.46 -2.88 11.70
C SER A 22 5.72 -1.84 12.55
N ALA A 23 6.16 -1.58 13.79
CA ALA A 23 5.59 -0.53 14.63
C ALA A 23 5.75 0.89 14.04
N LYS A 24 6.90 1.20 13.43
CA LYS A 24 7.13 2.49 12.74
C LYS A 24 6.31 2.58 11.46
N VAL A 25 6.18 1.46 10.75
CA VAL A 25 5.39 1.37 9.51
C VAL A 25 3.92 1.65 9.84
N VAL A 26 3.34 0.92 10.80
CA VAL A 26 1.98 1.14 11.29
C VAL A 26 1.78 2.59 11.74
N ALA A 27 2.72 3.15 12.51
CA ALA A 27 2.64 4.55 12.94
C ALA A 27 2.65 5.54 11.75
N GLY A 28 3.40 5.25 10.69
CA GLY A 28 3.41 6.03 9.47
C GLY A 28 2.09 5.96 8.70
N PHE A 29 1.52 4.76 8.56
CA PHE A 29 0.24 4.53 7.89
C PHE A 29 -0.97 5.04 8.69
N SER A 30 -0.87 5.11 10.02
CA SER A 30 -1.95 5.63 10.90
C SER A 30 -2.06 7.16 10.93
N ARG A 31 -1.24 7.87 10.14
CA ARG A 31 -1.21 9.33 10.14
C ARG A 31 -2.41 9.91 9.40
N GLU A 32 -3.19 10.75 10.08
CA GLU A 32 -4.34 11.45 9.49
C GLU A 32 -3.95 12.41 8.35
N ASP A 33 -2.68 12.80 8.27
CA ASP A 33 -2.17 13.70 7.23
C ASP A 33 -1.53 12.98 6.02
N LEU A 34 -1.69 11.65 5.95
CA LEU A 34 -1.22 10.81 4.86
C LEU A 34 -2.41 10.28 4.07
N PHE A 35 -2.52 10.69 2.80
CA PHE A 35 -3.49 10.10 1.87
C PHE A 35 -2.98 8.77 1.34
N CYS A 36 -3.67 7.66 1.62
CA CYS A 36 -3.24 6.31 1.30
C CYS A 36 -4.18 5.63 0.29
N VAL A 37 -3.62 5.20 -0.84
CA VAL A 37 -4.31 4.36 -1.83
C VAL A 37 -3.68 2.98 -1.84
N VAL A 38 -4.50 1.93 -1.74
CA VAL A 38 -4.08 0.54 -1.86
C VAL A 38 -4.72 -0.06 -3.12
N HIS A 39 -3.89 -0.62 -4.00
CA HIS A 39 -4.32 -1.31 -5.22
C HIS A 39 -3.82 -2.75 -5.15
N ASP A 40 -4.73 -3.66 -4.82
CA ASP A 40 -4.42 -5.05 -4.52
C ASP A 40 -5.59 -5.97 -4.93
N VAL A 41 -5.28 -7.25 -5.10
CA VAL A 41 -6.26 -8.32 -5.39
C VAL A 41 -7.02 -8.70 -4.12
N PHE A 42 -6.38 -8.56 -2.95
CA PHE A 42 -6.96 -8.90 -1.65
C PHE A 42 -6.99 -7.67 -0.72
N LEU A 43 -7.91 -7.68 0.24
CA LEU A 43 -7.88 -6.74 1.37
C LEU A 43 -6.74 -7.17 2.32
N THR A 44 -5.58 -6.54 2.18
CA THR A 44 -4.38 -6.81 3.01
C THR A 44 -4.40 -5.99 4.30
N ASP A 45 -3.50 -6.29 5.25
CA ASP A 45 -3.37 -5.50 6.50
C ASP A 45 -3.04 -4.03 6.22
N THR A 46 -2.46 -3.72 5.06
CA THR A 46 -2.22 -2.34 4.62
C THR A 46 -3.52 -1.64 4.18
N ALA A 47 -4.51 -2.38 3.68
CA ALA A 47 -5.80 -1.83 3.27
C ALA A 47 -6.61 -1.28 4.45
N ASP A 48 -6.36 -1.76 5.68
CA ASP A 48 -6.99 -1.23 6.91
C ASP A 48 -6.64 0.26 7.17
N TYR A 49 -5.57 0.77 6.54
CA TYR A 49 -5.10 2.16 6.66
C TYR A 49 -5.38 2.99 5.40
N ALA A 50 -6.05 2.43 4.40
CA ALA A 50 -6.28 3.10 3.13
C ALA A 50 -7.49 4.03 3.16
N ASP A 51 -7.36 5.21 2.53
CA ASP A 51 -8.52 6.05 2.20
C ASP A 51 -9.30 5.46 1.03
N ILE A 52 -8.59 4.85 0.07
CA ILE A 52 -9.17 4.23 -1.11
C ILE A 52 -8.52 2.86 -1.35
N VAL A 53 -9.37 1.85 -1.54
CA VAL A 53 -8.96 0.53 -2.04
C VAL A 53 -9.43 0.37 -3.48
N LEU A 54 -8.50 0.12 -4.38
CA LEU A 54 -8.75 -0.15 -5.80
C LEU A 54 -8.56 -1.64 -6.10
N PRO A 55 -9.45 -2.27 -6.88
CA PRO A 55 -9.31 -3.68 -7.24
C PRO A 55 -8.19 -3.88 -8.27
N ALA A 56 -7.24 -4.79 -7.97
CA ALA A 56 -6.19 -5.18 -8.91
C ALA A 56 -6.53 -6.44 -9.70
N THR A 57 -5.90 -6.57 -10.86
CA THR A 57 -5.88 -7.80 -11.66
C THR A 57 -4.85 -8.79 -11.12
N THR A 58 -5.18 -10.08 -11.14
CA THR A 58 -4.22 -11.16 -10.91
C THR A 58 -3.23 -11.29 -12.08
N GLN A 59 -2.08 -11.94 -11.88
CA GLN A 59 -1.12 -12.18 -12.97
C GLN A 59 -1.71 -12.94 -14.16
N LEU A 60 -2.68 -13.84 -13.93
CA LEU A 60 -3.33 -14.59 -15.02
C LEU A 60 -4.27 -13.73 -15.87
N GLU A 61 -4.70 -12.58 -15.36
CA GLU A 61 -5.62 -11.65 -16.03
C GLU A 61 -4.89 -10.56 -16.81
N HIS A 62 -3.57 -10.44 -16.64
CA HIS A 62 -2.75 -9.42 -17.28
C HIS A 62 -1.69 -10.02 -18.21
N LEU A 63 -1.63 -9.54 -19.45
CA LEU A 63 -0.57 -9.90 -20.38
C LEU A 63 0.72 -9.21 -19.96
N ASP A 64 1.64 -9.95 -19.35
CA ASP A 64 2.97 -9.45 -19.04
C ASP A 64 3.89 -9.56 -20.25
N VAL A 65 4.75 -8.56 -20.45
CA VAL A 65 5.83 -8.61 -21.45
C VAL A 65 7.07 -9.12 -20.72
N HIS A 66 7.18 -10.44 -20.58
CA HIS A 66 8.39 -11.10 -20.13
C HIS A 66 9.20 -11.56 -21.34
N SER A 67 10.00 -10.64 -21.89
CA SER A 67 10.99 -10.92 -22.95
C SER A 67 12.38 -11.18 -22.37
#